data_AF-B8HIH8-F1
#
_entry.id   AF-B8HIH8-F1
#
_cell.length_a   1.000
_cell.length_b   1.000
_cell.length_c   1.000
_cell.angle_alpha   90.00
_cell.angle_beta   90.00
_cell.angle_gamma   90.00
#
_symmetry.space_group_name_H-M   'P 1'
#
loop_
_entity.id
_entity.type
_entity.pdbx_description
1 polymer ?
#
loop_
_entity_poly.entity_id
_entity_poly.type
_entity_poly.pdbx_seq_one_letter_code
_entity_poly.pdbx_strand_id
1 'polypeptide(L)'
;MRRMNPSGRNPYDPVVRSLAADLLGYLRLPGGTMPSGFTYGLFDLWSKADEENRALIATGWPLVAFVLRTVDTGGEAGLRSIVED
;
A
#
# COMPACT_ATOMS: atom_id res chain seq x y z
N MET A 1 -2.34 -19.44 -16.24
CA MET A 1 -1.50 -19.50 -15.02
C MET A 1 -1.44 -18.11 -14.42
N ARG A 2 -2.05 -17.89 -13.24
CA ARG A 2 -2.10 -16.56 -12.59
C ARG A 2 -0.74 -16.29 -11.94
N ARG A 3 -0.12 -15.14 -12.27
CA ARG A 3 1.20 -14.77 -11.74
C ARG A 3 1.08 -14.45 -10.25
N MET A 4 1.63 -15.31 -9.40
CA MET A 4 1.96 -14.94 -8.03
C MET A 4 3.02 -13.84 -8.06
N ASN A 5 2.80 -12.76 -7.31
CA ASN A 5 3.82 -11.76 -7.07
C ASN A 5 4.99 -12.41 -6.29
N PRO A 6 6.26 -11.99 -6.48
CA PRO A 6 7.44 -12.50 -5.76
C PRO A 6 7.35 -12.52 -4.22
N SER A 7 6.37 -11.84 -3.63
CA SER A 7 6.05 -11.90 -2.19
C SER A 7 5.15 -13.09 -1.79
N GLY A 8 4.70 -13.93 -2.73
CA GLY A 8 3.76 -15.03 -2.49
C GLY A 8 2.33 -14.56 -2.16
N ARG A 9 2.06 -13.26 -2.18
CA ARG A 9 0.76 -12.68 -1.81
C ARG A 9 -0.13 -12.54 -3.03
N ASN A 10 -1.40 -12.86 -2.83
CA ASN A 10 -2.43 -12.75 -3.85
C ASN A 10 -2.86 -11.27 -3.96
N PRO A 11 -2.55 -10.56 -5.05
CA PRO A 11 -3.02 -9.17 -5.23
C PRO A 11 -4.56 -9.08 -5.33
N TYR A 12 -5.22 -10.22 -5.54
CA TYR A 12 -6.68 -10.35 -5.57
C TYR A 12 -7.29 -10.64 -4.19
N ASP A 13 -6.50 -10.58 -3.11
CA ASP A 13 -7.04 -10.60 -1.74
C ASP A 13 -7.93 -9.36 -1.54
N PRO A 14 -9.19 -9.52 -1.11
CA PRO A 14 -10.10 -8.40 -0.88
C PRO A 14 -9.54 -7.33 0.07
N VAL A 15 -8.73 -7.73 1.06
CA VAL A 15 -8.09 -6.83 2.01
C VAL A 15 -7.01 -6.01 1.30
N VAL A 16 -6.20 -6.64 0.43
CA VAL A 16 -5.17 -5.94 -0.36
C VAL A 16 -5.81 -4.94 -1.31
N ARG A 17 -6.90 -5.33 -1.99
CA ARG A 17 -7.66 -4.42 -2.87
C ARG A 17 -8.25 -3.24 -2.10
N SER A 18 -8.83 -3.48 -0.93
CA SER A 18 -9.36 -2.41 -0.07
C SER A 18 -8.27 -1.44 0.38
N LEU A 19 -7.13 -1.95 0.84
CA LEU A 19 -5.99 -1.14 1.27
C LEU A 19 -5.41 -0.32 0.11
N ALA A 20 -5.32 -0.90 -1.09
CA ALA A 20 -4.85 -0.21 -2.28
C ALA A 20 -5.83 0.89 -2.73
N ALA A 21 -7.14 0.63 -2.66
CA ALA A 21 -8.17 1.61 -2.99
C ALA A 21 -8.18 2.79 -2.00
N ASP A 22 -8.04 2.53 -0.70
CA ASP A 22 -7.91 3.56 0.33
C ASP A 22 -6.70 4.48 0.05
N LEU A 23 -5.55 3.87 -0.23
CA LEU A 23 -4.32 4.61 -0.48
C LEU A 23 -4.36 5.37 -1.82
N LEU A 24 -5.03 4.82 -2.83
CA LEU A 24 -5.29 5.50 -4.10
C LEU A 24 -6.19 6.72 -3.90
N GLY A 25 -7.23 6.59 -3.07
CA GLY A 25 -8.08 7.70 -2.66
C GLY A 25 -7.27 8.81 -1.98
N TYR A 26 -6.33 8.46 -1.11
CA TYR A 26 -5.42 9.42 -0.47
C TYR A 26 -4.56 10.20 -1.47
N LEU A 27 -3.90 9.51 -2.41
CA LEU A 27 -3.01 10.17 -3.40
C LEU A 27 -3.74 11.18 -4.29
N ARG A 28 -5.07 11.04 -4.43
CA ARG A 28 -5.91 11.92 -5.24
C ARG A 28 -6.49 13.10 -4.47
N LEU A 29 -6.28 13.17 -3.16
CA LEU A 29 -6.78 14.30 -2.38
C LEU A 29 -6.05 15.60 -2.76
N PRO A 30 -6.76 16.74 -2.82
CA PRO A 30 -6.12 18.03 -3.04
C PRO A 30 -5.05 18.29 -1.98
N GLY A 31 -3.90 18.81 -2.41
CA GLY A 31 -2.82 19.20 -1.50
C GLY A 31 -3.34 20.08 -0.36
N GLY A 32 -3.08 19.67 0.89
CA GLY A 32 -3.62 20.32 2.10
C GLY A 32 -4.78 19.58 2.76
N THR A 33 -5.35 18.55 2.12
CA THR A 33 -6.39 17.69 2.73
C THR A 33 -5.72 16.46 3.35
N MET A 34 -5.67 16.41 4.69
CA MET A 34 -5.22 15.21 5.41
C MET A 34 -6.45 14.35 5.79
N PRO A 35 -6.64 13.17 5.18
CA PRO A 35 -7.69 12.28 5.64
C PRO A 35 -7.27 11.65 6.97
N SER A 36 -8.18 11.66 7.94
CA SER A 36 -8.01 10.91 9.18
C SER A 36 -8.24 9.41 8.91
N GLY A 37 -7.30 8.55 9.26
CA GLY A 37 -7.48 7.10 9.13
C GLY A 37 -6.24 6.29 9.45
N PHE A 38 -6.45 5.02 9.83
CA PHE A 38 -5.37 4.06 10.15
C PHE A 38 -4.40 3.86 8.98
N THR A 39 -4.93 3.72 7.76
CA THR A 39 -4.14 3.51 6.54
C THR A 39 -3.26 4.72 6.19
N TYR A 40 -3.73 5.94 6.46
CA TYR A 40 -2.94 7.17 6.32
C TYR A 40 -1.77 7.20 7.32
N GLY A 41 -2.03 6.92 8.60
CA GLY A 41 -0.99 6.90 9.63
C GLY A 41 0.11 5.89 9.30
N LEU A 42 -0.26 4.72 8.76
CA LEU A 42 0.71 3.73 8.30
C LEU A 42 1.49 4.16 7.06
N PHE A 43 0.85 4.84 6.10
CA PHE A 43 1.56 5.40 4.96
C PHE A 43 2.56 6.50 5.38
N ASP A 44 2.14 7.42 6.25
CA ASP A 44 3.00 8.49 6.76
C ASP A 44 4.19 7.91 7.54
N LEU A 45 3.94 6.95 8.43
CA LEU A 45 4.98 6.19 9.13
C LEU A 45 5.94 5.52 8.15
N TRP A 46 5.43 4.80 7.14
CA TRP A 46 6.26 4.13 6.14
C TRP A 46 7.12 5.10 5.32
N SER A 47 6.55 6.23 4.90
CA SER A 47 7.24 7.23 4.09
C SER A 47 8.44 7.84 4.83
N LYS A 48 8.35 7.95 6.16
CA LYS A 48 9.39 8.49 7.05
C LYS A 48 10.30 7.42 7.66
N ALA A 49 9.90 6.15 7.61
CA ALA A 49 10.65 5.04 8.17
C ALA A 49 11.90 4.73 7.34
N ASP A 50 13.01 4.48 8.04
CA ASP A 50 14.20 3.85 7.48
C ASP A 50 13.96 2.37 7.13
N GLU A 51 14.97 1.73 6.55
CA GLU A 51 14.87 0.35 6.09
C GLU A 51 14.56 -0.65 7.23
N GLU A 52 15.14 -0.43 8.41
CA GLU A 52 14.93 -1.28 9.59
C GLU A 52 13.47 -1.18 10.08
N ASN A 53 12.94 0.03 10.22
CA ASN A 53 11.57 0.25 10.63
C ASN A 53 10.56 -0.23 9.58
N ARG A 54 10.87 -0.10 8.28
CA ARG A 54 10.06 -0.70 7.21
C ARG A 54 10.02 -2.23 7.28
N ALA A 55 11.12 -2.87 7.70
CA ALA A 55 11.15 -4.32 7.91
C ALA A 55 10.28 -4.76 9.10
N LEU A 56 10.27 -3.97 10.19
CA LEU A 56 9.37 -4.21 11.33
C LEU A 56 7.90 -4.08 10.93
N ILE A 57 7.54 -3.04 10.18
CA ILE A 57 6.18 -2.87 9.64
C ILE A 57 5.80 -4.05 8.73
N ALA A 58 6.71 -4.51 7.88
CA ALA A 58 6.47 -5.64 6.98
C ALA A 58 6.27 -6.98 7.70
N THR A 59 6.88 -7.14 8.88
CA THR A 59 6.71 -8.30 9.74
C THR A 59 5.36 -8.27 10.46
N GLY A 60 4.98 -7.12 11.05
CA GLY A 60 3.74 -6.98 11.82
C GLY A 60 2.47 -6.83 10.94
N TRP A 61 2.58 -6.15 9.80
CA TRP A 61 1.47 -5.86 8.90
C TRP A 61 1.83 -6.21 7.44
N PRO A 62 1.92 -7.51 7.14
CA PRO A 62 2.34 -7.99 5.83
C PRO A 62 1.53 -7.36 4.67
N LEU A 63 0.20 -7.47 4.69
CA LEU A 63 -0.64 -6.97 3.59
C LEU A 63 -0.51 -5.46 3.36
N VAL A 64 -0.33 -4.68 4.44
CA VAL A 64 -0.13 -3.23 4.35
C VAL A 64 1.23 -2.93 3.72
N ALA A 65 2.30 -3.57 4.18
CA ALA A 65 3.63 -3.39 3.62
C ALA A 65 3.71 -3.79 2.14
N PHE A 66 2.90 -4.74 1.70
CA PHE A 66 2.79 -5.06 0.27
C PHE A 66 2.27 -3.86 -0.52
N VAL A 67 1.13 -3.29 -0.12
CA VAL A 67 0.53 -2.12 -0.78
C VAL A 67 1.45 -0.90 -0.75
N LEU A 68 2.11 -0.66 0.39
CA LEU A 68 3.05 0.47 0.55
C LEU A 68 4.28 0.32 -0.36
N ARG A 69 4.84 -0.89 -0.49
CA ARG A 69 5.93 -1.16 -1.45
C ARG A 69 5.48 -1.01 -2.91
N THR A 70 4.22 -1.31 -3.23
CA THR A 70 3.68 -1.05 -4.57
C THR A 70 3.69 0.44 -4.89
N VAL A 71 3.43 1.32 -3.90
CA VAL A 71 3.56 2.77 -4.09
C VAL A 71 5.01 3.17 -4.32
N ASP A 72 5.96 2.66 -3.53
CA ASP A 72 7.38 2.99 -3.69
C ASP A 72 7.92 2.63 -5.08
N THR A 73 7.40 1.57 -5.71
CA THR A 73 7.90 1.03 -6.98
C THR A 73 7.12 1.49 -8.21
N GLY A 74 5.81 1.69 -8.08
CA GLY A 74 4.92 1.98 -9.21
C GLY A 74 4.03 3.19 -9.02
N GLY A 75 4.12 3.89 -7.87
CA GLY A 75 3.29 5.04 -7.53
C GLY A 75 1.80 4.75 -7.63
N GLU A 76 1.03 5.72 -8.12
CA GLU A 76 -0.41 5.59 -8.32
C GLU A 76 -0.76 4.47 -9.32
N ALA A 77 0.01 4.33 -10.40
CA ALA A 77 -0.24 3.33 -11.44
C ALA A 77 -0.12 1.89 -10.91
N GLY A 78 0.80 1.66 -9.97
CA GLY A 78 0.94 0.38 -9.28
C GLY A 78 -0.26 0.06 -8.39
N LEU A 79 -0.84 1.04 -7.72
CA LEU A 79 -2.06 0.83 -6.93
C LEU A 79 -3.29 0.56 -7.83
N ARG A 80 -3.42 1.29 -8.94
CA ARG A 80 -4.52 1.09 -9.88
C ARG A 80 -4.55 -0.32 -10.44
N SER A 81 -3.40 -0.92 -10.75
CA SER A 81 -3.36 -2.31 -11.23
C SER A 81 -3.77 -3.36 -10.20
N ILE A 82 -3.75 -3.03 -8.90
CA ILE A 82 -4.29 -3.91 -7.84
C ILE A 82 -5.83 -3.78 -7.76
N VAL A 83 -6.34 -2.55 -7.93
CA VAL A 83 -7.76 -2.23 -7.74
C VAL A 83 -8.59 -2.56 -8.97
N GLU A 84 -8.06 -2.33 -10.17
CA GLU A 84 -8.80 -2.37 -11.44
C GLU A 84 -8.69 -3.72 -12.20
N ASP A 85 -7.79 -4.63 -11.77
CA ASP A 85 -7.56 -5.97 -12.34
C ASP A 85 -8.15 -7.05 -11.43
#